data_AF-A0A8H3X4Z7-F1
#
_entry.id   AF-A0A8H3X4Z7-F1
#
_cell.length_a   1.000
_cell.length_b   1.000
_cell.length_c   1.000
_cell.angle_alpha   90.00
_cell.angle_beta   90.00
_cell.angle_gamma   90.00
#
_symmetry.space_group_name_H-M   'P 1'
#
loop_
_entity.id
_entity.type
_entity.pdbx_description
1 polymer ?
#
loop_
_entity_poly.entity_id
_entity_poly.type
_entity_poly.pdbx_seq_one_letter_code
_entity_poly.pdbx_strand_id
1 'polypeptide(L)'
;MFQAYERTLAKIIKNQGEILSELKVIKDKVRRIENRLNDLEQKMDNSFNITNDKAFKEDTIKGAAKALIEKAIYPENSQIKSELLQKIRFLRGTLMNKIKETLFSVYGNLIESINNKANPDEVIMWKKSTKTIENYQKLFKELEEGSDNTYMNRILYKIWPDGNALPEKIAYTIAICQTMLNPKNKIIMMLDHIVKKLIAINLNKLKYCEHFSISSSEDDASQEDRNKSDDNDSENDNTV
;
A
#
# COMPACT_ATOMS: atom_id res chain seq x y z
N MET A 1 -32.69 63.03 -78.26
CA MET A 1 -32.77 62.85 -76.79
C MET A 1 -33.95 61.97 -76.35
N PHE A 2 -35.18 62.19 -76.84
CA PHE A 2 -36.39 61.46 -76.41
C PHE A 2 -36.30 59.92 -76.53
N GLN A 3 -35.84 59.40 -77.68
CA GLN A 3 -35.78 57.95 -77.93
C GLN A 3 -34.77 57.18 -77.05
N ALA A 4 -33.72 57.84 -76.55
CA ALA A 4 -32.76 57.24 -75.62
C ALA A 4 -33.34 57.15 -74.20
N TYR A 5 -34.16 58.13 -73.82
CA TYR A 5 -34.88 58.15 -72.55
C TYR A 5 -35.93 57.03 -72.49
N GLU A 6 -36.72 56.84 -73.55
CA GLU A 6 -37.71 55.74 -73.63
C GLU A 6 -37.08 54.35 -73.52
N ARG A 7 -35.96 54.11 -74.20
CA ARG A 7 -35.23 52.83 -74.09
C ARG A 7 -34.70 52.59 -72.67
N THR A 8 -34.29 53.64 -71.98
CA THR A 8 -33.79 53.55 -70.60
C THR A 8 -34.93 53.24 -69.63
N LEU A 9 -36.07 53.92 -69.77
CA LEU A 9 -37.29 53.64 -69.00
C LEU A 9 -37.79 52.21 -69.21
N ALA A 10 -37.85 51.73 -70.45
CA ALA A 10 -38.27 50.36 -70.76
C ALA A 10 -37.37 49.31 -70.07
N LYS A 11 -36.04 49.53 -70.04
CA LYS A 11 -35.10 48.66 -69.31
C LYS A 11 -35.35 48.69 -67.80
N ILE A 12 -35.59 49.87 -67.22
CA ILE A 12 -35.89 50.01 -65.79
C ILE A 12 -37.17 49.25 -65.43
N ILE A 13 -38.24 49.43 -66.21
CA ILE A 13 -39.52 48.74 -65.99
C ILE A 13 -39.35 47.22 -66.10
N LYS A 14 -38.60 46.74 -67.10
CA LYS A 14 -38.31 45.31 -67.25
C LYS A 14 -37.56 44.76 -66.03
N ASN A 15 -36.50 45.44 -65.61
CA ASN A 15 -35.70 45.03 -64.45
C ASN A 15 -36.55 45.03 -63.16
N GLN A 16 -37.42 46.02 -62.98
CA GLN A 16 -38.35 46.06 -61.84
C GLN A 16 -39.33 44.87 -61.87
N GLY A 17 -39.82 44.48 -63.04
CA GLY A 17 -40.65 43.29 -63.21
C GLY A 17 -39.92 42.00 -62.81
N GLU A 18 -38.65 41.85 -63.23
CA GLU A 18 -37.80 40.72 -62.85
C GLU A 18 -37.56 40.70 -61.33
N ILE A 19 -37.20 41.83 -60.72
CA ILE A 19 -37.01 41.95 -59.26
C ILE A 19 -38.29 41.57 -58.48
N LEU A 20 -39.46 42.02 -58.94
CA LEU A 20 -40.74 41.67 -58.30
C LEU A 20 -41.02 40.17 -58.35
N SER A 21 -40.64 39.50 -59.45
CA SER A 21 -40.80 38.05 -59.60
C SER A 21 -39.91 37.27 -58.62
N GLU A 22 -38.64 37.69 -58.46
CA GLU A 22 -37.71 37.08 -57.51
C GLU A 22 -38.16 37.30 -56.06
N LEU A 23 -38.64 38.49 -55.72
CA LEU A 23 -39.18 38.78 -54.38
C LEU A 23 -40.35 37.85 -54.00
N LYS A 24 -41.22 37.53 -54.97
CA LYS A 24 -42.33 36.59 -54.74
C LYS A 24 -41.80 35.18 -54.43
N VAL A 25 -40.80 34.72 -55.18
CA VAL A 25 -40.14 33.42 -54.94
C VAL A 25 -39.46 33.38 -53.56
N ILE A 26 -38.77 34.46 -53.18
CA ILE A 26 -38.13 34.57 -51.87
C ILE A 26 -39.17 34.49 -50.74
N LYS A 27 -40.28 35.23 -50.85
CA LYS A 27 -41.37 35.20 -49.86
C LYS A 27 -41.91 33.78 -49.63
N ASP A 28 -42.12 33.02 -50.69
CA ASP A 28 -42.59 31.63 -50.57
C ASP A 28 -41.53 30.69 -49.99
N LYS A 29 -40.24 30.94 -50.25
CA LYS A 29 -39.15 30.21 -49.60
C LYS A 29 -39.05 30.53 -48.11
N VAL A 30 -39.18 31.79 -47.71
CA VAL A 30 -39.17 32.22 -46.30
C VAL A 30 -40.31 31.56 -45.53
N ARG A 31 -41.54 31.58 -46.07
CA ARG A 31 -42.68 30.89 -45.45
C ARG A 31 -42.44 29.39 -45.26
N ARG A 32 -41.80 28.72 -46.22
CA ARG A 32 -41.42 27.30 -46.09
C ARG A 32 -40.34 27.08 -45.02
N ILE A 33 -39.41 28.02 -44.85
CA ILE A 33 -38.38 27.94 -43.81
C ILE A 33 -39.02 28.10 -42.43
N GLU A 34 -39.91 29.08 -42.25
CA GLU A 34 -40.63 29.31 -40.99
C GLU A 34 -41.40 28.06 -40.54
N ASN A 35 -42.15 27.44 -41.44
CA ASN A 35 -42.88 26.21 -41.11
C ASN A 35 -41.95 25.06 -40.70
N ARG A 36 -40.82 24.89 -41.41
CA ARG A 36 -39.83 23.85 -41.06
C ARG A 36 -39.14 24.13 -39.72
N LEU A 37 -38.95 25.39 -39.37
CA LEU A 37 -38.37 25.79 -38.09
C LEU A 37 -39.31 25.43 -36.93
N ASN A 38 -40.60 25.74 -37.06
CA ASN A 38 -41.60 25.38 -36.05
C ASN A 38 -41.71 23.85 -35.85
N ASP A 39 -41.68 23.08 -36.95
CA ASP A 39 -41.69 21.61 -36.87
C ASP A 39 -40.44 21.06 -36.14
N LEU A 40 -39.28 21.69 -36.34
CA LEU A 40 -38.04 21.31 -35.66
C LEU A 40 -38.06 21.67 -34.18
N GLU A 41 -38.60 22.84 -33.83
CA GLU A 41 -38.75 23.29 -32.44
C GLU A 41 -39.64 22.31 -31.65
N GLN A 42 -40.82 21.96 -32.19
CA GLN A 42 -41.70 20.97 -31.57
C GLN A 42 -41.04 19.59 -31.42
N LYS A 43 -40.24 19.16 -32.41
CA LYS A 43 -39.50 17.89 -32.31
C LYS A 43 -38.39 17.95 -31.27
N MET A 44 -37.71 19.08 -31.15
CA MET A 44 -36.64 19.29 -30.18
C MET A 44 -37.20 19.22 -28.75
N ASP A 45 -38.29 19.94 -28.48
CA ASP A 45 -38.98 19.93 -27.18
C ASP A 45 -39.43 18.51 -26.78
N ASN A 46 -39.92 17.72 -27.73
CA ASN A 46 -40.32 16.33 -27.48
C ASN A 46 -39.12 15.38 -27.27
N SER A 47 -37.99 15.63 -27.94
CA SER A 47 -36.79 14.79 -27.86
C SER A 47 -35.94 15.04 -26.60
N PHE A 48 -36.05 16.22 -26.00
CA PHE A 48 -35.27 16.62 -24.84
C PHE A 48 -35.93 16.28 -23.50
N ASN A 49 -36.83 15.29 -23.48
CA ASN A 49 -37.46 14.82 -22.25
C ASN A 49 -36.57 13.78 -21.54
N ILE A 50 -35.35 14.19 -21.18
CA ILE A 50 -34.39 13.40 -20.35
C ILE A 50 -35.04 12.99 -19.02
N THR A 51 -36.06 13.72 -18.59
CA THR A 51 -36.91 13.41 -17.43
C THR A 51 -37.60 12.05 -17.54
N ASN A 52 -37.82 11.50 -18.73
CA ASN A 52 -38.50 10.20 -18.91
C ASN A 52 -37.60 9.10 -19.48
N ASP A 53 -36.31 9.36 -19.69
CA ASP A 53 -35.36 8.30 -20.06
C ASP A 53 -35.08 7.42 -18.85
N LYS A 54 -35.94 6.39 -18.72
CA LYS A 54 -35.86 5.39 -17.66
C LYS A 54 -34.49 4.72 -17.60
N ALA A 55 -33.85 4.50 -18.75
CA ALA A 55 -32.56 3.81 -18.81
C ALA A 55 -31.44 4.70 -18.26
N PHE A 56 -31.41 5.99 -18.61
CA PHE A 56 -30.43 6.93 -18.06
C PHE A 56 -30.56 7.09 -16.54
N LYS A 57 -31.80 7.20 -16.02
CA LYS A 57 -32.06 7.26 -14.58
C LYS A 57 -31.61 5.99 -13.86
N GLU A 58 -31.95 4.83 -14.41
CA GLU A 58 -31.59 3.55 -13.83
C GLU A 58 -30.06 3.35 -13.78
N ASP A 59 -29.36 3.71 -14.85
CA ASP A 59 -27.90 3.65 -14.90
C ASP A 59 -27.24 4.62 -13.91
N THR A 60 -27.72 5.87 -13.85
CA THR A 60 -27.21 6.87 -12.90
C THR A 60 -27.42 6.43 -11.44
N ILE A 61 -28.62 5.94 -11.12
CA ILE A 61 -28.96 5.45 -9.77
C ILE A 61 -28.12 4.21 -9.44
N LYS A 62 -27.97 3.26 -10.37
CA LYS A 62 -27.17 2.05 -10.19
C LYS A 62 -25.69 2.37 -9.99
N GLY A 63 -25.14 3.32 -10.77
CA GLY A 63 -23.77 3.80 -10.63
C GLY A 63 -23.52 4.45 -9.27
N ALA A 64 -24.41 5.35 -8.84
CA ALA A 64 -24.32 5.99 -7.53
C ALA A 64 -24.46 5.00 -6.37
N ALA A 65 -25.43 4.07 -6.46
CA ALA A 65 -25.63 3.03 -5.46
C ALA A 65 -24.41 2.10 -5.35
N LYS A 66 -23.82 1.69 -6.48
CA LYS A 66 -22.60 0.87 -6.51
C LYS A 66 -21.43 1.59 -5.83
N ALA A 67 -21.19 2.86 -6.17
CA ALA A 67 -20.10 3.64 -5.57
C ALA A 67 -20.29 3.85 -4.06
N LEU A 68 -21.52 4.10 -3.61
CA LEU A 68 -21.85 4.24 -2.19
C LEU A 68 -21.68 2.91 -1.44
N ILE A 69 -22.14 1.79 -2.01
CA ILE A 69 -21.96 0.46 -1.43
C ILE A 69 -20.48 0.11 -1.34
N GLU A 70 -19.70 0.35 -2.40
CA GLU A 70 -18.26 0.13 -2.40
C GLU A 70 -17.59 0.91 -1.27
N LYS A 71 -17.85 2.23 -1.15
CA LYS A 71 -17.23 3.05 -0.09
C LYS A 71 -17.72 2.75 1.32
N ALA A 72 -18.99 2.44 1.51
CA ALA A 72 -19.60 2.29 2.83
C ALA A 72 -19.44 0.88 3.41
N ILE A 73 -19.51 -0.15 2.56
CA ILE A 73 -19.37 -1.56 2.99
C ILE A 73 -17.90 -2.00 2.94
N TYR A 74 -17.12 -1.49 1.99
CA TYR A 74 -15.70 -1.77 1.86
C TYR A 74 -14.91 -0.46 2.03
N PRO A 75 -14.61 -0.04 3.27
CA PRO A 75 -13.77 1.13 3.47
C PRO A 75 -12.50 0.97 2.66
N GLU A 76 -12.08 2.04 1.99
CA GLU A 76 -10.98 2.03 1.02
C GLU A 76 -9.81 1.25 1.63
N ASN A 77 -9.48 0.11 1.02
CA ASN A 77 -8.61 -0.93 1.60
C ASN A 77 -7.27 -0.36 2.16
N SER A 78 -6.83 0.80 1.66
CA SER A 78 -5.69 1.58 2.12
C SER A 78 -5.79 2.02 3.58
N GLN A 79 -6.93 2.55 4.03
CA GLN A 79 -7.08 3.10 5.37
C GLN A 79 -7.09 1.99 6.42
N ILE A 80 -7.90 0.94 6.22
CA ILE A 80 -7.93 -0.25 7.10
C ILE A 80 -6.54 -0.89 7.17
N LYS A 81 -5.88 -1.07 6.01
CA LYS A 81 -4.54 -1.65 5.96
C LYS A 81 -3.54 -0.80 6.74
N SER A 82 -3.61 0.52 6.64
CA SER A 82 -2.69 1.43 7.34
C SER A 82 -2.85 1.33 8.87
N GLU A 83 -4.08 1.34 9.38
CA GLU A 83 -4.38 1.25 10.81
C GLU A 83 -3.99 -0.12 11.38
N LEU A 84 -4.30 -1.20 10.66
CA LEU A 84 -3.89 -2.55 11.03
C LEU A 84 -2.36 -2.68 11.07
N LEU A 85 -1.66 -2.15 10.07
CA LEU A 85 -0.20 -2.15 10.03
C LEU A 85 0.41 -1.37 11.19
N GLN A 86 -0.17 -0.22 11.57
CA GLN A 86 0.28 0.54 12.74
C GLN A 86 0.10 -0.27 14.03
N LYS A 87 -1.07 -0.89 14.21
CA LYS A 87 -1.37 -1.72 15.39
C LYS A 87 -0.44 -2.94 15.48
N ILE A 88 -0.18 -3.61 14.35
CA ILE A 88 0.78 -4.71 14.27
C ILE A 88 2.19 -4.23 14.64
N ARG A 89 2.64 -3.08 14.12
CA ARG A 89 3.94 -2.49 14.47
C ARG A 89 4.04 -2.19 15.96
N PHE A 90 3.00 -1.62 16.55
CA PHE A 90 2.93 -1.31 17.98
C PHE A 90 3.00 -2.57 18.85
N LEU A 91 2.19 -3.59 18.54
CA LEU A 91 2.19 -4.86 19.28
C LEU A 91 3.55 -5.57 19.16
N ARG A 92 4.15 -5.56 17.97
CA ARG A 92 5.49 -6.10 17.73
C ARG A 92 6.54 -5.39 18.58
N GLY A 93 6.52 -4.05 18.60
CA GLY A 93 7.43 -3.26 19.43
C GLY A 93 7.26 -3.53 20.93
N THR A 94 6.02 -3.62 21.39
CA THR A 94 5.70 -3.92 22.80
C THR A 94 6.22 -5.30 23.21
N LEU A 95 5.95 -6.33 22.40
CA LEU A 95 6.41 -7.69 22.67
C LEU A 95 7.94 -7.77 22.64
N MET A 96 8.57 -7.15 21.65
CA MET A 96 10.03 -7.10 21.54
C MET A 96 10.69 -6.47 22.77
N ASN A 97 10.14 -5.37 23.29
CA ASN A 97 10.65 -4.74 24.50
C ASN A 97 10.49 -5.65 25.72
N LYS A 98 9.32 -6.28 25.88
CA LYS A 98 9.09 -7.27 26.95
C LYS A 98 10.10 -8.42 26.90
N ILE A 99 10.40 -8.93 25.70
CA ILE A 99 11.42 -9.99 25.51
C ILE A 99 12.79 -9.50 25.94
N LYS A 100 13.21 -8.30 25.53
CA LYS A 100 14.50 -7.71 25.90
C LYS A 100 14.62 -7.53 27.42
N GLU A 101 13.62 -6.94 28.05
CA GLU A 101 13.59 -6.74 29.50
C GLU A 101 13.67 -8.08 30.24
N THR A 102 12.93 -9.09 29.77
CA THR A 102 12.96 -10.44 30.35
C THR A 102 14.32 -11.09 30.17
N LEU A 103 14.94 -10.95 28.99
CA LEU A 103 16.29 -11.44 28.72
C LEU A 103 17.29 -10.87 29.74
N PHE A 104 17.35 -9.55 29.89
CA PHE A 104 18.23 -8.93 30.87
C PHE A 104 17.87 -9.31 32.32
N SER A 105 16.58 -9.45 32.64
CA SER A 105 16.13 -9.90 33.96
C SER A 105 16.56 -11.34 34.28
N VAL A 106 16.55 -12.24 33.30
CA VAL A 106 16.95 -13.65 33.48
C VAL A 106 18.45 -13.79 33.64
N TYR A 107 19.25 -13.06 32.85
CA TYR A 107 20.70 -13.06 33.01
C TYR A 107 21.18 -12.23 34.21
N GLY A 108 20.40 -11.22 34.63
CA GLY A 108 20.77 -10.31 35.70
C GLY A 108 22.14 -9.67 35.44
N ASN A 109 23.03 -9.75 36.42
CA ASN A 109 24.37 -9.17 36.36
C ASN A 109 25.36 -9.94 35.46
N LEU A 110 24.94 -11.08 34.88
CA LEU A 110 25.80 -11.85 33.97
C LEU A 110 26.01 -11.13 32.64
N ILE A 111 25.02 -10.35 32.18
CA ILE A 111 25.12 -9.51 30.99
C ILE A 111 25.32 -8.07 31.42
N GLU A 112 26.29 -7.38 30.80
CA GLU A 112 26.48 -5.95 31.02
C GLU A 112 25.30 -5.18 30.45
N SER A 113 24.80 -4.18 31.18
CA SER A 113 23.77 -3.30 30.65
C SER A 113 24.34 -2.47 29.50
N ILE A 114 23.57 -2.33 28.41
CA ILE A 114 23.90 -1.41 27.32
C ILE A 114 22.88 -0.26 27.27
N ASN A 115 23.39 0.96 27.10
CA ASN A 115 22.55 2.14 26.96
C ASN A 115 21.76 2.09 25.65
N ASN A 116 20.46 2.42 25.70
CA ASN A 116 19.62 2.55 24.50
C ASN A 116 20.09 3.64 23.52
N LYS A 117 20.94 4.58 23.99
CA LYS A 117 21.59 5.62 23.18
C LYS A 117 23.03 5.29 22.79
N ALA A 118 23.48 4.05 23.04
CA ALA A 118 24.83 3.63 22.72
C ALA A 118 25.11 3.82 21.23
N ASN A 119 26.29 4.35 20.91
CA ASN A 119 26.71 4.49 19.52
C ASN A 119 27.07 3.10 18.92
N PRO A 120 27.16 2.97 17.58
CA PRO A 120 27.45 1.69 16.95
C PRO A 120 28.74 1.01 17.46
N ASP A 121 29.79 1.76 17.78
CA ASP A 121 31.06 1.20 18.25
C ASP A 121 30.94 0.63 19.67
N GLU A 122 30.24 1.33 20.57
CA GLU A 122 29.90 0.85 21.91
C GLU A 122 29.08 -0.45 21.85
N VAL A 123 28.10 -0.51 20.95
CA VAL A 123 27.31 -1.73 20.70
C VAL A 123 28.20 -2.88 20.24
N ILE A 124 29.10 -2.62 19.29
CA ILE A 124 30.02 -3.64 18.76
C ILE A 124 30.95 -4.14 19.88
N MET A 125 31.51 -3.23 20.69
CA MET A 125 32.36 -3.61 21.83
C MET A 125 31.59 -4.45 22.85
N TRP A 126 30.38 -4.03 23.21
CA TRP A 126 29.53 -4.77 24.15
C TRP A 126 29.18 -6.18 23.64
N LYS A 127 28.81 -6.30 22.35
CA LYS A 127 28.52 -7.59 21.71
C LYS A 127 29.73 -8.51 21.64
N LYS A 128 30.92 -7.93 21.44
CA LYS A 128 32.20 -8.67 21.41
C LYS A 128 32.80 -8.91 22.80
N SER A 129 32.19 -8.39 23.86
CA SER A 129 32.67 -8.64 25.22
C SER A 129 32.59 -10.13 25.53
N THR A 130 33.57 -10.63 26.29
CA THR A 130 33.62 -12.04 26.71
C THR A 130 32.34 -12.46 27.41
N LYS A 131 31.78 -11.59 28.29
CA LYS A 131 30.52 -11.85 28.99
C LYS A 131 29.35 -12.05 28.02
N THR A 132 29.17 -11.17 27.04
CA THR A 132 28.07 -11.29 26.08
C THR A 132 28.23 -12.54 25.20
N ILE A 133 29.45 -12.85 24.74
CA ILE A 133 29.72 -14.05 23.95
C ILE A 133 29.44 -15.33 24.75
N GLU A 134 29.91 -15.42 25.99
CA GLU A 134 29.66 -16.58 26.85
C GLU A 134 28.17 -16.76 27.14
N ASN A 135 27.46 -15.66 27.40
CA ASN A 135 26.02 -15.70 27.65
C ASN A 135 25.23 -16.08 26.41
N TYR A 136 25.64 -15.58 25.23
CA TYR A 136 25.10 -16.05 23.95
C TYR A 136 25.27 -17.56 23.85
N GLN A 137 26.49 -18.09 23.99
CA GLN A 137 26.78 -19.52 23.91
C GLN A 137 25.99 -20.37 24.92
N LYS A 138 25.63 -19.81 26.07
CA LYS A 138 24.83 -20.49 27.11
C LYS A 138 23.32 -20.44 26.86
N LEU A 139 22.83 -19.69 25.87
CA LEU A 139 21.40 -19.44 25.66
C LEU A 139 20.56 -20.74 25.61
N PHE A 140 21.07 -21.77 24.93
CA PHE A 140 20.43 -23.09 24.81
C PHE A 140 21.17 -24.21 25.55
N LYS A 141 22.19 -23.90 26.36
CA LYS A 141 22.88 -24.92 27.15
C LYS A 141 22.08 -25.28 28.38
N GLU A 142 22.07 -26.56 28.72
CA GLU A 142 21.52 -27.07 29.98
C GLU A 142 22.26 -26.45 31.16
N LEU A 143 21.52 -25.96 32.14
CA LEU A 143 22.08 -25.40 33.38
C LEU A 143 22.35 -26.48 34.42
N GLU A 144 21.58 -27.57 34.36
CA GLU A 144 21.75 -28.79 35.14
C GLU A 144 21.72 -29.97 34.17
N GLU A 145 22.66 -30.90 34.32
CA GLU A 145 22.84 -32.01 33.38
C GLU A 145 21.59 -32.91 33.31
N GLY A 146 21.09 -33.13 32.10
CA GLY A 146 19.88 -33.92 31.86
C GLY A 146 18.57 -33.19 32.15
N SER A 147 18.61 -31.87 32.35
CA SER A 147 17.43 -31.03 32.49
C SER A 147 17.14 -30.22 31.22
N ASP A 148 15.87 -29.90 31.00
CA ASP A 148 15.45 -28.93 29.99
C ASP A 148 15.67 -27.47 30.45
N ASN A 149 16.31 -27.25 31.60
CA ASN A 149 16.48 -25.93 32.19
C ASN A 149 17.59 -25.16 31.47
N THR A 150 17.21 -24.40 30.45
CA THR A 150 18.09 -23.48 29.71
C THR A 150 17.74 -22.03 30.00
N TYR A 151 18.65 -21.09 29.69
CA TYR A 151 18.32 -19.66 29.77
C TYR A 151 17.15 -19.29 28.85
N MET A 152 17.08 -19.88 27.66
CA MET A 152 15.95 -19.66 26.75
C MET A 152 14.63 -20.15 27.34
N ASN A 153 14.61 -21.33 27.97
CA ASN A 153 13.40 -21.85 28.61
C ASN A 153 12.98 -20.98 29.80
N ARG A 154 13.91 -20.50 30.62
CA ARG A 154 13.61 -19.53 31.70
C ARG A 154 13.01 -18.22 31.16
N ILE A 155 13.51 -17.71 30.03
CA ILE A 155 12.95 -16.52 29.37
C ILE A 155 11.53 -16.80 28.88
N LEU A 156 11.31 -17.94 28.20
CA LEU A 156 9.99 -18.33 27.71
C LEU A 156 8.98 -18.48 28.86
N TYR A 157 9.35 -19.16 29.95
CA TYR A 157 8.50 -19.30 31.13
C TYR A 157 8.16 -17.96 31.79
N LYS A 158 9.09 -16.98 31.81
CA LYS A 158 8.76 -15.64 32.33
C LYS A 158 7.80 -14.86 31.41
N ILE A 159 7.86 -15.07 30.10
CA ILE A 159 6.97 -14.36 29.15
C ILE A 159 5.60 -15.04 29.05
N TRP A 160 5.58 -16.38 29.08
CA TRP A 160 4.40 -17.25 29.05
C TRP A 160 4.49 -18.31 30.17
N PRO A 161 4.12 -17.96 31.42
CA PRO A 161 4.18 -18.88 32.56
C PRO A 161 3.37 -20.15 32.38
N ASP A 162 2.25 -20.06 31.67
CA ASP A 162 1.33 -21.19 31.47
C ASP A 162 1.80 -22.17 30.38
N GLY A 163 2.96 -21.93 29.75
CA GLY A 163 3.52 -22.79 28.69
C GLY A 163 2.78 -22.78 27.35
N ASN A 164 1.63 -22.09 27.27
CA ASN A 164 0.72 -22.11 26.10
C ASN A 164 1.12 -21.14 24.97
N ALA A 165 2.41 -20.89 24.78
CA ALA A 165 2.89 -20.03 23.71
C ALA A 165 2.77 -20.73 22.36
N LEU A 166 2.16 -20.07 21.37
CA LEU A 166 2.14 -20.57 20.00
C LEU A 166 3.58 -20.69 19.44
N PRO A 167 3.87 -21.68 18.57
CA PRO A 167 5.21 -21.87 17.99
C PRO A 167 5.81 -20.61 17.36
N GLU A 168 4.99 -19.75 16.74
CA GLU A 168 5.41 -18.48 16.15
C GLU A 168 5.90 -17.50 17.21
N LYS A 169 5.26 -17.46 18.38
CA LYS A 169 5.67 -16.62 19.51
C LYS A 169 6.96 -17.13 20.14
N ILE A 170 7.11 -18.46 20.23
CA ILE A 170 8.34 -19.10 20.70
C ILE A 170 9.49 -18.78 19.74
N ALA A 171 9.33 -19.07 18.46
CA ALA A 171 10.34 -18.80 17.43
C ALA A 171 10.72 -17.32 17.34
N TYR A 172 9.74 -16.41 17.46
CA TYR A 172 9.99 -14.97 17.52
C TYR A 172 10.84 -14.59 18.74
N THR A 173 10.51 -15.13 19.92
CA THR A 173 11.25 -14.85 21.15
C THR A 173 12.69 -15.33 21.04
N ILE A 174 12.89 -16.55 20.54
CA ILE A 174 14.22 -17.11 20.30
C ILE A 174 15.01 -16.22 19.33
N ALA A 175 14.39 -15.80 18.21
CA ALA A 175 15.03 -14.94 17.22
C ALA A 175 15.46 -13.59 17.79
N ILE A 176 14.64 -12.97 18.65
CA ILE A 176 14.97 -11.71 19.33
C ILE A 176 16.15 -11.91 20.29
N CYS A 177 16.16 -12.96 21.10
CA CYS A 177 17.26 -13.25 22.02
C CYS A 177 18.58 -13.54 21.26
N GLN A 178 18.51 -14.35 20.20
CA GLN A 178 19.66 -14.60 19.32
C GLN A 178 20.17 -13.29 18.73
N THR A 179 19.31 -12.50 18.08
CA THR A 179 19.73 -11.24 17.42
C THR A 179 20.34 -10.24 18.41
N MET A 180 19.77 -10.15 19.62
CA MET A 180 20.25 -9.25 20.67
C MET A 180 21.67 -9.60 21.12
N LEU A 181 21.96 -10.88 21.33
CA LEU A 181 23.24 -11.34 21.89
C LEU A 181 24.26 -11.73 20.83
N ASN A 182 23.86 -11.90 19.56
CA ASN A 182 24.74 -12.37 18.50
C ASN A 182 25.93 -11.42 18.31
N PRO A 183 27.18 -11.89 18.48
CA PRO A 183 28.38 -11.08 18.33
C PRO A 183 28.73 -10.71 16.88
N LYS A 184 28.18 -11.46 15.90
CA LYS A 184 28.38 -11.18 14.46
C LYS A 184 27.49 -10.05 13.96
N ASN A 185 26.35 -9.81 14.61
CA ASN A 185 25.47 -8.69 14.26
C ASN A 185 26.05 -7.37 14.79
N LYS A 186 26.58 -6.53 13.89
CA LYS A 186 27.23 -5.26 14.25
C LYS A 186 26.28 -4.17 14.73
N ILE A 187 24.96 -4.39 14.71
CA ILE A 187 23.95 -3.39 15.05
C ILE A 187 23.04 -3.94 16.15
N ILE A 188 22.68 -3.10 17.13
CA ILE A 188 21.71 -3.43 18.18
C ILE A 188 20.27 -3.44 17.67
N MET A 189 20.04 -2.77 16.53
CA MET A 189 18.74 -2.73 15.87
C MET A 189 18.35 -4.13 15.39
N MET A 190 17.09 -4.46 15.65
CA MET A 190 16.44 -5.65 15.14
C MET A 190 16.05 -5.41 13.69
N LEU A 191 16.96 -5.70 12.76
CA LEU A 191 16.68 -5.60 11.34
C LEU A 191 15.64 -6.65 10.94
N ASP A 192 14.53 -6.19 10.34
CA ASP A 192 13.38 -7.05 10.03
C ASP A 192 13.77 -8.29 9.20
N HIS A 193 14.72 -8.17 8.25
CA HIS A 193 15.16 -9.31 7.44
C HIS A 193 15.94 -10.36 8.25
N ILE A 194 16.81 -9.94 9.18
CA ILE A 194 17.57 -10.85 10.06
C ILE A 194 16.62 -11.59 10.98
N VAL A 195 15.71 -10.85 11.63
CA VAL A 195 14.76 -11.45 12.57
C VAL A 195 13.81 -12.40 11.82
N LYS A 196 13.31 -12.03 10.64
CA LYS A 196 12.48 -12.94 9.82
C LYS A 196 13.19 -14.23 9.44
N LYS A 197 14.47 -14.15 9.03
CA LYS A 197 15.29 -15.32 8.72
C LYS A 197 15.39 -16.25 9.94
N LEU A 198 15.71 -15.71 11.12
CA LEU A 198 15.81 -16.49 12.35
C LEU A 198 14.47 -17.08 12.80
N ILE A 199 13.35 -16.35 12.65
CA ILE A 199 12.01 -16.90 12.92
C ILE A 199 11.77 -18.14 12.06
N ALA A 200 12.04 -18.07 10.76
CA ALA A 200 11.81 -19.19 9.84
C ALA A 200 12.66 -20.41 10.22
N ILE A 201 13.94 -20.20 10.56
CA ILE A 201 14.84 -21.26 11.03
C ILE A 201 14.30 -21.89 12.31
N ASN A 202 13.95 -21.07 13.30
CA ASN A 202 13.47 -21.56 14.60
C ASN A 202 12.11 -22.26 14.49
N LEU A 203 11.22 -21.80 13.61
CA LEU A 203 9.96 -22.50 13.32
C LEU A 203 10.19 -23.89 12.72
N ASN A 204 11.14 -24.01 11.79
CA ASN A 204 11.51 -25.32 11.24
C ASN A 204 12.05 -26.23 12.33
N LYS A 205 12.94 -25.74 13.21
CA LYS A 205 13.46 -26.52 14.34
C LYS A 205 12.34 -27.00 15.28
N LEU A 206 11.38 -26.13 15.61
CA LEU A 206 10.22 -26.51 16.42
C LEU A 206 9.38 -27.59 15.75
N LYS A 207 9.15 -27.47 14.43
CA LYS A 207 8.33 -28.41 13.66
C LYS A 207 8.96 -29.81 13.61
N TYR A 208 10.28 -29.90 13.49
CA TYR A 208 11.02 -31.16 13.38
C TYR A 208 11.64 -31.63 14.70
N CYS A 209 11.32 -30.97 15.82
CA CYS A 209 11.89 -31.25 17.15
C CYS A 209 13.42 -31.31 17.16
N GLU A 210 14.07 -30.45 16.39
CA GLU A 210 15.53 -30.35 16.36
C GLU A 210 16.04 -29.63 17.61
N HIS A 211 17.24 -30.03 18.07
CA HIS A 211 17.88 -29.37 19.20
C HIS A 211 18.26 -27.93 18.84
N PHE A 212 17.91 -26.97 19.70
CA PHE A 212 18.36 -25.61 19.53
C PHE A 212 19.85 -25.49 19.86
N SER A 213 20.63 -25.09 18.87
CA SER A 213 22.06 -24.83 19.02
C SER A 213 22.39 -23.53 18.29
N ILE A 214 23.42 -22.84 18.78
CA ILE A 214 24.02 -21.72 18.04
C ILE A 214 24.87 -22.32 16.93
N SER A 215 24.35 -22.33 15.70
CA SER A 215 25.12 -22.75 14.53
C SER A 215 25.77 -21.53 13.85
N SER A 216 26.96 -21.72 13.30
CA SER A 216 27.69 -20.63 12.64
C SER A 216 27.03 -20.17 11.31
N SER A 217 26.21 -21.01 10.68
CA SER A 217 25.50 -20.72 9.43
C SER A 217 24.21 -19.91 9.63
N GLU A 218 23.62 -19.96 10.82
CA GLU A 218 22.48 -19.11 11.22
C GLU A 218 22.86 -17.63 11.34
N ASP A 219 24.15 -17.35 11.51
CA ASP A 219 24.69 -16.01 11.71
C ASP A 219 25.17 -15.31 10.43
N ASP A 220 25.12 -15.96 9.25
CA ASP A 220 25.50 -15.32 7.99
C ASP A 220 24.41 -14.34 7.55
N ALA A 221 24.55 -13.11 8.05
CA ALA A 221 23.69 -11.97 7.77
C ALA A 221 24.15 -11.14 6.55
N SER A 222 25.08 -11.65 5.72
CA SER A 222 25.82 -10.78 4.78
C SER A 222 25.93 -11.24 3.32
N GLN A 223 25.51 -12.43 2.91
CA GLN A 223 25.66 -12.85 1.52
C GLN A 223 24.48 -13.73 1.08
N GLU A 224 23.43 -13.09 0.56
CA GLU A 224 22.59 -13.55 -0.56
C GLU A 224 21.45 -12.52 -0.72
N ASP A 225 21.03 -12.26 -1.96
CA ASP A 225 20.03 -11.28 -2.40
C ASP A 225 20.49 -9.83 -2.65
N ARG A 226 21.61 -9.66 -3.38
CA ARG A 226 21.81 -8.47 -4.24
C ARG A 226 21.62 -8.72 -5.74
N ASN A 227 21.01 -9.85 -6.12
CA ASN A 227 20.73 -10.12 -7.53
C ASN A 227 19.26 -10.52 -7.71
N LYS A 228 18.41 -9.50 -7.88
CA LYS A 228 17.25 -9.47 -8.79
C LYS A 228 16.52 -8.13 -8.60
N SER A 229 17.02 -7.12 -9.30
CA SER A 229 16.23 -5.97 -9.69
C SER A 229 16.51 -5.73 -11.17
N ASP A 230 16.07 -6.69 -11.98
CA ASP A 230 15.64 -6.40 -13.34
C ASP A 230 14.14 -6.67 -13.34
N ASP A 231 13.35 -5.60 -13.29
CA ASP A 231 12.33 -5.38 -14.30
C ASP A 231 11.98 -3.90 -14.31
N ASN A 232 12.22 -3.32 -15.48
CA ASN A 232 11.87 -1.97 -15.87
C ASN A 232 10.36 -1.77 -15.77
N ASP A 233 9.95 -0.57 -15.35
CA ASP A 233 8.92 0.14 -16.11
C ASP A 233 9.32 1.60 -16.22
N SER A 234 9.75 1.92 -17.43
CA SER A 234 9.93 3.27 -17.94
C SER A 234 8.57 3.92 -18.15
N GLU A 235 8.27 5.00 -17.44
CA GLU A 235 7.40 6.04 -17.96
C GLU A 235 8.15 7.37 -17.95
N ASN A 236 8.62 7.67 -19.16
CA ASN A 236 9.00 8.96 -19.66
C ASN A 236 7.81 9.93 -19.51
N ASP A 237 8.01 11.04 -18.82
CA ASP A 237 7.16 12.21 -19.00
C ASP A 237 8.02 13.48 -18.99
N ASN A 238 8.49 13.83 -20.19
CA ASN A 238 8.58 15.23 -20.57
C ASN A 238 7.14 15.77 -20.61
N THR A 239 6.85 16.93 -20.01
CA THR A 239 6.58 18.20 -20.75
C THR A 239 6.13 19.31 -19.77
N VAL A 240 6.58 20.52 -20.11
CA VAL A 240 6.17 21.90 -19.74
C VAL A 240 6.93 22.56 -18.60
#